data_AF-I0H1G6-F1
#
_entry.id   AF-I0H1G6-F1
#
_cell.length_a   1.000
_cell.length_b   1.000
_cell.length_c   1.000
_cell.angle_alpha   90.00
_cell.angle_beta   90.00
_cell.angle_gamma   90.00
#
_symmetry.space_group_name_H-M   'P 1'
#
loop_
_entity.id
_entity.type
_entity.pdbx_description
1 polymer ?
#
loop_
_entity_poly.entity_id
_entity_poly.type
_entity_poly.pdbx_seq_one_letter_code
_entity_poly.pdbx_strand_id
1 'polypeptide(L)'
;MASRPPFPELLSLVESRSAALREAAVDLTARVPGCPGWTVRDLVTHLGRVQRFWASAVRAGEAAGPPAVPGDPSGELLTWFDESTPLLVDALRAAGPGAPSWAWWPSSAAPLNAGAIARHQVQEAAVHAFDAQEAIGKPEPLPAAVAVDGVGEFLEVCLGSRGAWPHRPARVELQALEGPSWTVDLSPAGVTVDPAASGAPVTRMQGKASDLVLALYRRIDLADVRVDGDREVAEQIRQWCVVD
;
A
#
# COMPACT_ATOMS: atom_id res chain seq x y z
N MET A 1 -4.37 -6.99 18.10
CA MET A 1 -4.21 -5.89 17.13
C MET A 1 -2.75 -5.51 17.08
N ALA A 2 -2.10 -5.62 15.92
CA ALA A 2 -0.78 -5.02 15.75
C ALA A 2 -0.88 -3.51 16.02
N SER A 3 0.10 -2.97 16.74
CA SER A 3 0.16 -1.55 17.00
C SER A 3 0.46 -0.82 15.70
N ARG A 4 -0.54 -0.15 15.13
CA ARG A 4 -0.35 0.84 14.06
C ARG A 4 0.74 1.84 14.50
N PRO A 5 1.75 2.16 13.66
CA PRO A 5 2.74 3.16 14.03
C PRO A 5 2.09 4.51 14.36
N PRO A 6 2.57 5.24 15.37
CA PRO A 6 2.07 6.58 15.69
C PRO A 6 2.35 7.54 14.53
N PHE A 7 1.55 8.59 14.42
CA PHE A 7 1.61 9.51 13.28
C PHE A 7 3.00 10.10 12.97
N PRO A 8 3.81 10.56 13.96
CA PRO A 8 5.17 11.02 13.67
C PRO A 8 6.06 9.92 13.06
N GLU A 9 5.88 8.67 13.49
CA GLU A 9 6.62 7.52 12.95
C GLU A 9 6.18 7.21 11.51
N LEU A 10 4.88 7.34 11.19
CA LEU A 10 4.41 7.22 9.80
C LEU A 10 5.12 8.21 8.87
N LEU A 11 5.31 9.46 9.31
CA LEU A 11 6.03 10.46 8.50
C LEU A 11 7.50 10.06 8.28
N SER A 12 8.20 9.63 9.33
CA SER A 12 9.57 9.13 9.21
C SER A 12 9.67 7.86 8.36
N LEU A 13 8.64 7.01 8.38
CA LEU A 13 8.58 5.83 7.52
C LEU A 13 8.43 6.23 6.05
N VAL A 14 7.55 7.19 5.70
CA VAL A 14 7.46 7.74 4.33
C VAL A 14 8.82 8.26 3.86
N GLU A 15 9.51 9.05 4.69
CA GLU A 15 10.84 9.58 4.37
C GLU A 15 11.84 8.44 4.13
N SER A 16 11.93 7.48 5.06
CA SER A 16 12.91 6.39 4.97
C SER A 16 12.68 5.45 3.78
N ARG A 17 11.42 5.18 3.43
CA ARG A 17 11.08 4.30 2.30
C ARG A 17 11.30 5.01 0.98
N SER A 18 10.97 6.30 0.90
CA SER A 18 11.28 7.12 -0.28
C SER A 18 12.79 7.24 -0.50
N ALA A 19 13.58 7.37 0.56
CA ALA A 19 15.03 7.35 0.50
C ALA A 19 15.58 6.00 -0.01
N ALA A 20 15.03 4.87 0.45
CA ALA A 20 15.43 3.55 -0.04
C ALA A 20 15.17 3.37 -1.55
N LEU A 21 14.03 3.86 -2.06
CA LEU A 21 13.76 3.91 -3.50
C LEU A 21 14.82 4.75 -4.23
N ARG A 22 15.09 5.95 -3.71
CA ARG A 22 16.05 6.90 -4.27
C ARG A 22 17.48 6.37 -4.32
N GLU A 23 17.89 5.62 -3.31
CA GLU A 23 19.20 4.95 -3.26
C GLU A 23 19.31 3.84 -4.30
N ALA A 24 18.23 3.09 -4.54
CA ALA A 24 18.18 2.04 -5.54
C ALA A 24 18.06 2.57 -6.99
N ALA A 25 17.66 3.84 -7.18
CA ALA A 25 17.48 4.47 -8.49
C ALA A 25 18.81 4.85 -9.20
N VAL A 26 19.76 3.92 -9.27
CA VAL A 26 21.11 4.12 -9.86
C VAL A 26 21.14 3.96 -11.38
N ASP A 27 20.19 3.23 -11.96
CA ASP A 27 19.99 3.11 -13.41
C ASP A 27 18.52 3.36 -13.75
N LEU A 28 18.23 4.55 -14.26
CA LEU A 28 16.88 4.98 -14.63
C LEU A 28 16.29 4.20 -15.81
N THR A 29 17.10 3.44 -16.55
CA THR A 29 16.65 2.65 -17.70
C THR A 29 16.33 1.20 -17.36
N ALA A 30 16.72 0.74 -16.17
CA ALA A 30 16.47 -0.62 -15.71
C ALA A 30 14.96 -0.91 -15.67
N ARG A 31 14.58 -2.14 -16.00
CA ARG A 31 13.18 -2.59 -15.98
C ARG A 31 12.77 -2.94 -14.55
N VAL A 32 11.51 -2.66 -14.22
CA VAL A 32 10.92 -2.94 -12.90
C VAL A 32 10.02 -4.17 -13.01
N PRO A 33 10.42 -5.36 -12.51
CA PRO A 33 9.63 -6.58 -12.67
C PRO A 33 8.25 -6.50 -12.00
N GLY A 34 8.17 -5.94 -10.79
CA GLY A 34 6.91 -5.66 -10.08
C GLY A 34 5.95 -4.69 -10.76
N CYS A 35 6.42 -3.91 -11.75
CA CYS A 35 5.62 -2.96 -12.53
C CYS A 35 5.83 -3.19 -14.04
N PRO A 36 5.16 -4.19 -14.64
CA PRO A 36 5.41 -4.58 -16.02
C PRO A 36 5.30 -3.40 -17.01
N GLY A 37 6.33 -3.24 -17.84
CA GLY A 37 6.43 -2.16 -18.83
C GLY A 37 7.14 -0.90 -18.31
N TRP A 38 7.31 -0.74 -17.01
CA TRP A 38 7.96 0.42 -16.42
C TRP A 38 9.49 0.29 -16.41
N THR A 39 10.13 1.45 -16.45
CA THR A 39 11.53 1.64 -16.07
C THR A 39 11.63 2.24 -14.68
N VAL A 40 12.83 2.23 -14.09
CA VAL A 40 13.08 2.93 -12.81
C VAL A 40 12.77 4.44 -12.93
N ARG A 41 12.96 5.06 -14.11
CA ARG A 41 12.48 6.43 -14.38
C ARG A 41 10.98 6.58 -14.16
N ASP A 42 10.19 5.64 -14.67
CA ASP A 42 8.73 5.67 -14.56
C ASP A 42 8.31 5.50 -13.10
N LEU A 43 8.95 4.57 -12.38
CA LEU A 43 8.73 4.31 -10.97
C LEU A 43 9.03 5.54 -10.08
N VAL A 44 10.17 6.20 -10.29
CA VAL A 44 10.54 7.45 -9.58
C VAL A 44 9.55 8.57 -9.92
N THR A 45 9.17 8.69 -11.19
CA THR A 45 8.19 9.69 -11.63
C THR A 45 6.83 9.46 -10.97
N HIS A 46 6.37 8.21 -10.94
CA HIS A 46 5.11 7.79 -10.32
C HIS A 46 5.07 8.16 -8.85
N LEU A 47 6.02 7.67 -8.05
CA LEU A 47 5.98 7.91 -6.60
C LEU A 47 6.08 9.42 -6.29
N GLY A 48 6.91 10.18 -7.02
CA GLY A 48 6.96 11.63 -6.84
C GLY A 48 5.63 12.34 -7.19
N ARG A 49 4.92 11.89 -8.22
CA ARG A 49 3.59 12.42 -8.58
C ARG A 49 2.56 12.08 -7.52
N VAL A 50 2.55 10.83 -7.04
CA VAL A 50 1.66 10.38 -5.96
C VAL A 50 1.88 11.22 -4.70
N GLN A 51 3.12 11.46 -4.30
CA GLN A 51 3.42 12.28 -3.13
C GLN A 51 2.95 13.73 -3.29
N ARG A 52 3.17 14.35 -4.45
CA ARG A 52 2.68 15.71 -4.73
C ARG A 52 1.15 15.78 -4.80
N PHE A 53 0.50 14.75 -5.33
CA PHE A 53 -0.95 14.63 -5.36
C PHE A 53 -1.53 14.59 -3.95
N TRP A 54 -1.00 13.72 -3.08
CA TRP A 54 -1.45 13.64 -1.69
C TRP A 54 -1.10 14.87 -0.86
N ALA A 55 0.05 15.51 -1.12
CA ALA A 55 0.35 16.81 -0.51
C ALA A 55 -0.72 17.85 -0.85
N SER A 56 -1.23 17.83 -2.09
CA SER A 56 -2.28 18.73 -2.56
C SER A 56 -3.64 18.38 -1.94
N ALA A 57 -3.98 17.09 -1.86
CA ALA A 57 -5.21 16.60 -1.22
C ALA A 57 -5.28 17.01 0.26
N VAL A 58 -4.18 16.80 1.00
CA VAL A 58 -4.11 17.15 2.43
C VAL A 58 -4.22 18.66 2.65
N ARG A 59 -3.57 19.48 1.81
CA ARG A 59 -3.66 20.95 1.88
C ARG A 59 -5.06 21.46 1.54
N ALA A 60 -5.77 20.79 0.63
CA ALA A 60 -7.14 21.13 0.28
C ALA A 60 -8.14 20.73 1.37
N GLY A 61 -7.84 19.69 2.15
CA GLY A 61 -8.72 19.18 3.20
C GLY A 61 -9.87 18.34 2.63
N GLU A 62 -11.02 18.37 3.29
CA GLU A 62 -12.24 17.70 2.83
C GLU A 62 -12.71 18.29 1.49
N ALA A 63 -12.93 17.43 0.49
CA ALA A 63 -13.38 17.84 -0.83
C ALA A 63 -14.32 16.79 -1.43
N ALA A 64 -15.15 17.20 -2.39
CA ALA A 64 -16.08 16.31 -3.10
C ALA A 64 -15.38 15.42 -4.15
N GLY A 65 -14.15 15.75 -4.54
CA GLY A 65 -13.42 15.06 -5.59
C GLY A 65 -11.90 15.23 -5.48
N PRO A 66 -11.13 14.48 -6.28
CA PRO A 66 -9.67 14.52 -6.24
C PRO A 66 -9.14 15.91 -6.59
N PRO A 67 -7.99 16.32 -6.04
CA PRO A 67 -7.27 17.49 -6.54
C PRO A 67 -6.77 17.25 -7.97
N ALA A 68 -6.30 18.32 -8.62
CA ALA A 68 -5.68 18.19 -9.93
C ALA A 68 -4.44 17.29 -9.87
N VAL A 69 -4.27 16.45 -10.89
CA VAL A 69 -3.08 15.60 -11.04
C VAL A 69 -1.85 16.50 -11.24
N PRO A 70 -0.76 16.29 -10.49
CA PRO A 70 0.48 17.02 -10.70
C PRO A 70 1.02 16.84 -12.13
N GLY A 71 1.68 17.88 -12.65
CA GLY A 71 2.35 17.81 -13.95
C GLY A 71 3.58 16.89 -13.95
N ASP A 72 4.21 16.80 -15.12
CA ASP A 72 5.44 16.05 -15.32
C ASP A 72 6.61 16.61 -14.47
N PRO A 73 7.64 15.78 -14.19
CA PRO A 73 8.85 16.25 -13.53
C PRO A 73 9.44 17.48 -14.24
N SER A 74 9.75 18.52 -13.47
CA SER A 74 10.45 19.71 -13.95
C SER A 74 11.93 19.61 -13.63
N GLY A 75 12.80 19.78 -14.62
CA GLY A 75 14.25 19.70 -14.44
C GLY A 75 14.75 18.26 -14.25
N GLU A 76 15.80 18.07 -13.45
CA GLU A 76 16.40 16.76 -13.18
C GLU A 76 15.49 15.89 -12.30
N LEU A 77 15.17 14.69 -12.78
CA LEU A 77 14.17 13.81 -12.18
C LEU A 77 14.46 13.47 -10.70
N LEU A 78 15.70 13.11 -10.39
CA LEU A 78 16.07 12.70 -9.04
C LEU A 78 15.99 13.88 -8.07
N THR A 79 16.36 15.09 -8.50
CA THR A 79 16.17 16.31 -7.70
C THR A 79 14.69 16.60 -7.49
N TRP A 80 13.87 16.50 -8.53
CA TRP A 80 12.43 16.69 -8.43
C TRP A 80 11.76 15.67 -7.50
N PHE A 81 12.26 14.43 -7.48
CA PHE A 81 11.82 13.38 -6.55
C PHE A 81 12.26 13.69 -5.11
N ASP A 82 13.51 14.09 -4.91
CA ASP A 82 14.07 14.47 -3.60
C ASP A 82 13.25 15.64 -2.97
N GLU A 83 12.67 16.52 -3.79
CA GLU A 83 11.74 17.57 -3.36
C GLU A 83 10.31 17.10 -3.08
N SER A 84 9.88 15.99 -3.69
CA SER A 84 8.48 15.51 -3.61
C SER A 84 8.13 14.96 -2.23
N THR A 85 9.06 14.25 -1.60
CA THR A 85 8.85 13.65 -0.28
C THR A 85 8.64 14.70 0.82
N PRO A 86 9.49 15.74 0.94
CA PRO A 86 9.25 16.83 1.90
C PRO A 86 7.89 17.53 1.70
N LEU A 87 7.44 17.73 0.46
CA LEU A 87 6.15 18.38 0.20
C LEU A 87 4.97 17.62 0.81
N LEU A 88 4.97 16.29 0.70
CA LEU A 88 3.96 15.43 1.33
C LEU A 88 4.08 15.46 2.85
N VAL A 89 5.30 15.23 3.37
CA VAL A 89 5.55 15.14 4.81
C VAL A 89 5.19 16.44 5.53
N ASP A 90 5.54 17.60 4.95
CA ASP A 90 5.21 18.90 5.51
C ASP A 90 3.71 19.19 5.47
N ALA A 91 3.02 18.79 4.40
CA ALA A 91 1.56 18.91 4.31
C ALA A 91 0.86 18.09 5.41
N LEU A 92 1.27 16.83 5.58
CA LEU A 92 0.75 15.94 6.62
C LEU A 92 1.06 16.48 8.02
N ARG A 93 2.29 16.92 8.26
CA ARG A 93 2.72 17.50 9.54
C ARG A 93 1.94 18.76 9.90
N ALA A 94 1.73 19.65 8.94
CA ALA A 94 0.98 20.89 9.14
C ALA A 94 -0.51 20.64 9.42
N ALA A 95 -1.12 19.65 8.76
CA ALA A 95 -2.53 19.29 8.96
C ALA A 95 -2.76 18.55 10.29
N GLY A 96 -1.86 17.63 10.66
CA GLY A 96 -2.01 16.76 11.82
C GLY A 96 -2.93 15.55 11.54
N PRO A 97 -2.87 14.49 12.37
CA PRO A 97 -3.43 13.18 12.05
C PRO A 97 -4.95 13.14 11.91
N GLY A 98 -5.66 14.03 12.61
CA GLY A 98 -7.13 14.07 12.63
C GLY A 98 -7.74 14.99 11.57
N ALA A 99 -6.94 15.72 10.79
CA ALA A 99 -7.45 16.67 9.83
C ALA A 99 -8.25 15.95 8.73
N PRO A 100 -9.53 16.32 8.50
CA PRO A 100 -10.33 15.79 7.40
C PRO A 100 -9.62 16.00 6.06
N SER A 101 -9.66 15.00 5.20
CA SER A 101 -9.02 15.06 3.88
C SER A 101 -9.79 14.21 2.88
N TRP A 102 -9.86 14.66 1.63
CA TRP A 102 -10.32 13.80 0.55
C TRP A 102 -9.42 12.57 0.41
N ALA A 103 -10.03 11.41 0.15
CA ALA A 103 -9.33 10.20 -0.25
C ALA A 103 -10.22 9.32 -1.15
N TRP A 104 -9.60 8.44 -1.95
CA TRP A 104 -10.30 7.61 -2.93
C TRP A 104 -11.03 6.40 -2.32
N TRP A 105 -10.98 6.21 -1.00
CA TRP A 105 -11.54 5.07 -0.27
C TRP A 105 -12.79 5.37 0.59
N PRO A 106 -13.77 6.18 0.16
CA PRO A 106 -14.91 6.55 1.00
C PRO A 106 -15.84 5.38 1.34
N SER A 107 -15.75 4.27 0.60
CA SER A 107 -16.53 3.05 0.83
C SER A 107 -15.85 2.06 1.77
N SER A 108 -14.61 2.33 2.17
CA SER A 108 -13.84 1.48 3.08
C SER A 108 -14.14 1.81 4.55
N ALA A 109 -13.58 1.01 5.47
CA ALA A 109 -13.59 1.32 6.90
C ALA A 109 -12.51 2.35 7.31
N ALA A 110 -11.60 2.71 6.40
CA ALA A 110 -10.52 3.64 6.71
C ALA A 110 -11.03 5.08 6.84
N PRO A 111 -10.52 5.86 7.82
CA PRO A 111 -10.88 7.26 7.96
C PRO A 111 -10.51 8.11 6.74
N LEU A 112 -11.30 9.16 6.48
CA LEU A 112 -11.01 10.19 5.48
C LEU A 112 -10.24 11.35 6.14
N ASN A 113 -9.00 11.08 6.56
CA ASN A 113 -8.15 12.06 7.22
C ASN A 113 -6.66 11.91 6.87
N ALA A 114 -5.88 12.93 7.20
CA ALA A 114 -4.44 12.96 6.95
C ALA A 114 -3.68 11.80 7.61
N GLY A 115 -4.15 11.27 8.75
CA GLY A 115 -3.56 10.09 9.38
C GLY A 115 -3.67 8.81 8.53
N ALA A 116 -4.85 8.58 7.94
CA ALA A 116 -5.06 7.48 7.01
C ALA A 116 -4.25 7.65 5.72
N ILE A 117 -4.15 8.88 5.20
CA ILE A 117 -3.31 9.20 4.04
C ILE A 117 -1.83 8.91 4.35
N ALA A 118 -1.32 9.36 5.50
CA ALA A 118 0.06 9.08 5.89
C ALA A 118 0.34 7.57 5.95
N ARG A 119 -0.58 6.80 6.53
CA ARG A 119 -0.49 5.34 6.61
C ARG A 119 -0.46 4.71 5.22
N HIS A 120 -1.36 5.12 4.33
CA HIS A 120 -1.40 4.65 2.95
C HIS A 120 -0.10 4.97 2.19
N GLN A 121 0.46 6.17 2.40
CA GLN A 121 1.71 6.60 1.75
C GLN A 121 2.97 5.89 2.28
N VAL A 122 2.94 5.37 3.51
CA VAL A 122 4.00 4.45 3.96
C VAL A 122 4.02 3.18 3.10
N GLN A 123 2.84 2.61 2.82
CA GLN A 123 2.74 1.35 2.06
C GLN A 123 3.14 1.54 0.60
N GLU A 124 2.67 2.61 -0.03
CA GLU A 124 3.06 2.99 -1.40
C GLU A 124 4.59 3.15 -1.52
N ALA A 125 5.20 3.92 -0.62
CA ALA A 125 6.65 4.13 -0.63
C ALA A 125 7.43 2.84 -0.33
N ALA A 126 6.92 1.97 0.55
CA ALA A 126 7.57 0.72 0.92
C ALA A 126 7.57 -0.32 -0.22
N VAL A 127 6.44 -0.51 -0.88
CA VAL A 127 6.31 -1.43 -2.02
C VAL A 127 7.15 -0.93 -3.19
N HIS A 128 7.14 0.37 -3.49
CA HIS A 128 7.95 0.90 -4.58
C HIS A 128 9.46 0.98 -4.26
N ALA A 129 9.85 1.07 -2.98
CA ALA A 129 11.23 0.85 -2.59
C ALA A 129 11.69 -0.59 -2.89
N PHE A 130 10.85 -1.58 -2.59
CA PHE A 130 11.10 -2.97 -3.01
C PHE A 130 11.21 -3.08 -4.53
N ASP A 131 10.27 -2.49 -5.29
CA ASP A 131 10.28 -2.52 -6.76
C ASP A 131 11.60 -1.95 -7.34
N ALA A 132 12.12 -0.86 -6.77
CA ALA A 132 13.39 -0.27 -7.20
C ALA A 132 14.61 -1.14 -6.83
N GLN A 133 14.61 -1.73 -5.64
CA GLN A 133 15.66 -2.65 -5.20
C GLN A 133 15.66 -3.95 -6.04
N GLU A 134 14.48 -4.44 -6.42
CA GLU A 134 14.32 -5.58 -7.32
C GLU A 134 14.89 -5.28 -8.72
N ALA A 135 14.64 -4.09 -9.26
CA ALA A 135 15.15 -3.67 -10.56
C ALA A 135 16.69 -3.70 -10.67
N ILE A 136 17.40 -3.61 -9.53
CA ILE A 136 18.87 -3.72 -9.46
C ILE A 136 19.35 -5.08 -8.93
N GLY A 137 18.45 -6.05 -8.77
CA GLY A 137 18.75 -7.41 -8.33
C GLY A 137 19.11 -7.54 -6.85
N LYS A 138 18.70 -6.60 -6.00
CA LYS A 138 18.98 -6.58 -4.55
C LYS A 138 17.73 -6.27 -3.72
N PRO A 139 16.58 -6.93 -3.93
CA PRO A 139 15.38 -6.68 -3.15
C PRO A 139 15.62 -6.97 -1.66
N GLU A 140 15.15 -6.08 -0.78
CA GLU A 140 15.12 -6.31 0.66
C GLU A 140 13.67 -6.51 1.13
N PRO A 141 13.44 -7.35 2.16
CA PRO A 141 12.12 -7.46 2.77
C PRO A 141 11.63 -6.10 3.29
N LEU A 142 10.30 -5.89 3.28
CA LEU A 142 9.70 -4.73 3.92
C LEU A 142 10.03 -4.76 5.43
N PRO A 143 10.34 -3.61 6.06
CA PRO A 143 10.54 -3.56 7.51
C PRO A 143 9.34 -4.15 8.25
N ALA A 144 9.57 -5.00 9.25
CA ALA A 144 8.51 -5.78 9.89
C ALA A 144 7.34 -4.93 10.41
N ALA A 145 7.63 -3.76 11.02
CA ALA A 145 6.59 -2.85 11.50
C ALA A 145 5.73 -2.26 10.36
N VAL A 146 6.36 -1.94 9.22
CA VAL A 146 5.66 -1.47 8.01
C VAL A 146 4.80 -2.59 7.45
N ALA A 147 5.38 -3.79 7.32
CA ALA A 147 4.72 -4.92 6.70
C ALA A 147 3.52 -5.43 7.50
N VAL A 148 3.64 -5.52 8.83
CA VAL A 148 2.52 -5.94 9.70
C VAL A 148 1.36 -4.94 9.61
N ASP A 149 1.62 -3.63 9.64
CA ASP A 149 0.57 -2.65 9.42
C ASP A 149 0.05 -2.67 7.97
N GLY A 150 0.92 -2.95 7.01
CA GLY A 150 0.61 -3.00 5.57
C GLY A 150 -0.37 -4.11 5.21
N VAL A 151 -0.33 -5.27 5.87
CA VAL A 151 -1.39 -6.29 5.70
C VAL A 151 -2.73 -5.70 6.12
N GLY A 152 -2.81 -5.11 7.31
CA GLY A 152 -4.05 -4.51 7.80
C GLY A 152 -4.53 -3.34 6.94
N GLU A 153 -3.62 -2.50 6.45
CA GLU A 153 -3.92 -1.35 5.59
C GLU A 153 -4.46 -1.82 4.24
N PHE A 154 -3.83 -2.81 3.61
CA PHE A 154 -4.29 -3.37 2.35
C PHE A 154 -5.72 -3.92 2.46
N LEU A 155 -6.02 -4.64 3.54
CA LEU A 155 -7.35 -5.20 3.78
C LEU A 155 -8.40 -4.10 4.00
N GLU A 156 -8.03 -3.06 4.76
CA GLU A 156 -8.94 -1.95 5.10
C GLU A 156 -9.17 -1.03 3.90
N VAL A 157 -8.10 -0.57 3.23
CA VAL A 157 -8.13 0.46 2.18
C VAL A 157 -8.26 -0.17 0.80
N CYS A 158 -7.30 -1.00 0.37
CA CYS A 158 -7.27 -1.53 -1.00
C CYS A 158 -8.42 -2.52 -1.27
N LEU A 159 -8.59 -3.51 -0.40
CA LEU A 159 -9.63 -4.52 -0.53
C LEU A 159 -11.00 -3.93 -0.15
N GLY A 160 -11.07 -3.18 0.95
CA GLY A 160 -12.28 -2.50 1.41
C GLY A 160 -12.90 -1.51 0.42
N SER A 161 -12.13 -1.00 -0.54
CA SER A 161 -12.63 -0.06 -1.56
C SER A 161 -13.14 -0.72 -2.84
N ARG A 162 -13.03 -2.05 -2.99
CA ARG A 162 -13.39 -2.75 -4.25
C ARG A 162 -14.89 -2.97 -4.47
N GLY A 163 -15.72 -2.67 -3.48
CA GLY A 163 -17.16 -2.91 -3.55
C GLY A 163 -17.51 -4.39 -3.52
N ALA A 164 -18.50 -4.81 -4.31
CA ALA A 164 -19.03 -6.18 -4.29
C ALA A 164 -18.01 -7.23 -4.76
N TRP A 165 -17.82 -8.30 -3.98
CA TRP A 165 -16.99 -9.44 -4.36
C TRP A 165 -17.63 -10.20 -5.54
N PRO A 166 -16.92 -10.38 -6.68
CA PRO A 166 -17.50 -10.97 -7.88
C PRO A 166 -17.48 -12.51 -7.91
N HIS A 167 -16.92 -13.18 -6.89
CA HIS A 167 -16.85 -14.63 -6.81
C HIS A 167 -17.78 -15.18 -5.70
N ARG A 168 -17.70 -16.50 -5.44
CA ARG A 168 -18.49 -17.10 -4.34
C ARG A 168 -18.09 -16.45 -3.01
N PRO A 169 -19.05 -16.20 -2.10
CA PRO A 169 -18.74 -15.72 -0.77
C PRO A 169 -17.69 -16.60 -0.09
N ALA A 170 -16.70 -15.98 0.53
CA ALA A 170 -15.58 -16.69 1.13
C ALA A 170 -15.15 -16.00 2.42
N ARG A 171 -14.86 -16.82 3.44
CA ARG A 171 -14.14 -16.37 4.63
C ARG A 171 -12.68 -16.75 4.48
N VAL A 172 -11.78 -15.79 4.61
CA VAL A 172 -10.34 -15.99 4.45
C VAL A 172 -9.60 -15.53 5.69
N GLU A 173 -8.45 -16.15 5.97
CA GLU A 173 -7.56 -15.69 7.04
C GLU A 173 -6.18 -15.36 6.48
N LEU A 174 -5.61 -14.23 6.91
CA LEU A 174 -4.22 -13.87 6.68
C LEU A 174 -3.50 -13.92 8.02
N GLN A 175 -2.38 -14.62 8.11
CA GLN A 175 -1.63 -14.79 9.34
C GLN A 175 -0.16 -14.42 9.12
N ALA A 176 0.25 -13.29 9.70
CA ALA A 176 1.65 -12.91 9.77
C ALA A 176 2.36 -13.72 10.86
N LEU A 177 3.51 -14.31 10.55
CA LEU A 177 4.28 -15.11 11.52
C LEU A 177 4.81 -14.25 12.68
N GLU A 178 5.24 -13.03 12.39
CA GLU A 178 5.70 -12.04 13.38
C GLU A 178 4.58 -11.15 13.94
N GLY A 179 3.31 -11.45 13.64
CA GLY A 179 2.22 -10.51 13.85
C GLY A 179 0.87 -11.16 14.17
N PRO A 180 -0.23 -10.40 14.01
CA PRO A 180 -1.57 -10.91 14.23
C PRO A 180 -2.04 -11.73 13.04
N SER A 181 -3.23 -12.31 13.20
CA SER A 181 -4.05 -12.82 12.12
C SER A 181 -5.22 -11.84 11.86
N TRP A 182 -5.64 -11.74 10.60
CA TRP A 182 -6.83 -11.02 10.17
C TRP A 182 -7.81 -12.00 9.53
N THR A 183 -9.08 -11.91 9.90
CA THR A 183 -10.16 -12.64 9.21
C THR A 183 -10.88 -11.69 8.27
N VAL A 184 -11.22 -12.14 7.07
CA VAL A 184 -11.94 -11.31 6.10
C VAL A 184 -13.11 -12.10 5.51
N ASP A 185 -14.29 -11.51 5.57
CA ASP A 185 -15.46 -11.99 4.84
C ASP A 185 -15.59 -11.24 3.52
N LEU A 186 -15.61 -12.00 2.42
CA LEU A 186 -15.84 -11.54 1.06
C LEU A 186 -17.26 -11.93 0.65
N SER A 187 -18.06 -10.96 0.22
CA SER A 187 -19.47 -11.18 -0.14
C SER A 187 -19.96 -10.20 -1.21
N PRO A 188 -21.15 -10.43 -1.79
CA PRO A 188 -21.79 -9.44 -2.67
C PRO A 188 -22.04 -8.07 -2.01
N ALA A 189 -22.03 -7.98 -0.68
CA ALA A 189 -22.10 -6.71 0.05
C ALA A 189 -20.74 -6.01 0.20
N GLY A 190 -19.65 -6.68 -0.19
CA GLY A 190 -18.28 -6.21 -0.10
C GLY A 190 -17.47 -6.95 0.94
N VAL A 191 -16.52 -6.23 1.52
CA VAL A 191 -15.43 -6.76 2.35
C VAL A 191 -15.66 -6.35 3.79
N THR A 192 -15.62 -7.32 4.70
CA THR A 192 -15.62 -7.06 6.14
C THR A 192 -14.35 -7.62 6.75
N VAL A 193 -13.51 -6.76 7.34
CA VAL A 193 -12.30 -7.15 8.07
C VAL A 193 -12.63 -7.37 9.54
N ASP A 194 -12.09 -8.44 10.10
CA ASP A 194 -12.34 -8.96 11.45
C ASP A 194 -13.83 -9.03 11.81
N PRO A 195 -14.65 -9.73 10.98
CA PRO A 195 -16.06 -9.94 11.25
C PRO A 195 -16.27 -10.75 12.53
N ALA A 196 -17.50 -10.74 13.05
CA ALA A 196 -17.89 -11.63 14.13
C ALA A 196 -17.57 -13.11 13.79
N ALA A 197 -17.26 -13.90 14.82
CA ALA A 197 -16.91 -15.30 14.66
C ALA A 197 -18.04 -16.09 13.99
N SER A 198 -17.72 -16.75 12.87
CA SER A 198 -18.67 -17.51 12.05
C SER A 198 -17.91 -18.49 11.15
N GLY A 199 -18.03 -19.79 11.43
CA GLY A 199 -17.38 -20.82 10.61
C GLY A 199 -15.85 -20.75 10.54
N ALA A 200 -15.26 -21.70 9.83
CA ALA A 200 -13.82 -21.73 9.54
C ALA A 200 -13.53 -21.02 8.21
N PRO A 201 -12.36 -20.37 8.05
CA PRO A 201 -11.95 -19.83 6.77
C PRO A 201 -11.75 -20.95 5.75
N VAL A 202 -12.20 -20.73 4.51
CA VAL A 202 -12.00 -21.68 3.40
C VAL A 202 -10.56 -21.64 2.86
N THR A 203 -9.85 -20.54 3.09
CA THR A 203 -8.44 -20.37 2.72
C THR A 203 -7.69 -19.58 3.79
N ARG A 204 -6.41 -19.93 3.99
CA ARG A 204 -5.51 -19.29 4.95
C ARG A 204 -4.17 -18.99 4.28
N MET A 205 -3.82 -17.71 4.17
CA MET A 205 -2.50 -17.24 3.71
C MET A 205 -1.59 -17.00 4.92
N GLN A 206 -0.44 -17.64 4.96
CA GLN A 206 0.53 -17.59 6.05
C GLN A 206 1.93 -17.27 5.54
N GLY A 207 2.63 -16.39 6.24
CA GLY A 207 4.02 -16.05 5.90
C GLY A 207 4.55 -14.92 6.76
N LYS A 208 5.76 -14.47 6.46
CA LYS A 208 6.21 -13.18 7.00
C LYS A 208 5.27 -12.09 6.52
N ALA A 209 5.06 -11.05 7.31
CA ALA A 209 4.19 -9.95 6.93
C ALA A 209 4.67 -9.29 5.63
N SER A 210 5.98 -9.19 5.42
CA SER A 210 6.56 -8.69 4.16
C SER A 210 6.09 -9.52 2.96
N ASP A 211 6.17 -10.84 3.06
CA ASP A 211 5.81 -11.75 1.98
C ASP A 211 4.30 -11.69 1.72
N LEU A 212 3.48 -11.56 2.77
CA LEU A 212 2.04 -11.35 2.63
C LEU A 212 1.71 -10.07 1.85
N VAL A 213 2.30 -8.93 2.24
CA VAL A 213 2.10 -7.64 1.54
C VAL A 213 2.57 -7.75 0.09
N LEU A 214 3.79 -8.24 -0.15
CA LEU A 214 4.33 -8.37 -1.50
C LEU A 214 3.50 -9.33 -2.37
N ALA A 215 2.97 -10.42 -1.81
CA ALA A 215 2.10 -11.33 -2.55
C ALA A 215 0.75 -10.69 -2.90
N LEU A 216 0.15 -9.93 -1.97
CA LEU A 216 -1.10 -9.18 -2.19
C LEU A 216 -0.94 -8.11 -3.28
N TYR A 217 0.20 -7.41 -3.28
CA TYR A 217 0.59 -6.47 -4.33
C TYR A 217 1.19 -7.14 -5.57
N ARG A 218 1.23 -8.48 -5.64
CA ARG A 218 1.72 -9.27 -6.80
C ARG A 218 3.19 -9.05 -7.16
N ARG A 219 4.03 -8.69 -6.19
CA ARG A 219 5.49 -8.57 -6.33
C ARG A 219 6.23 -9.90 -6.15
N ILE A 220 5.62 -10.85 -5.44
CA ILE A 220 6.11 -12.23 -5.35
C ILE A 220 5.02 -13.23 -5.76
N ASP A 221 5.43 -14.44 -6.12
CA ASP A 221 4.49 -15.50 -6.48
C ASP A 221 3.73 -15.99 -5.22
N LEU A 222 2.45 -16.33 -5.38
CA LEU A 222 1.67 -16.97 -4.31
C LEU A 222 2.18 -18.39 -4.00
N ALA A 223 3.00 -18.98 -4.88
CA ALA A 223 3.75 -20.20 -4.57
C ALA A 223 4.77 -20.00 -3.44
N ASP A 224 5.29 -18.77 -3.26
CA ASP A 224 6.26 -18.43 -2.21
C ASP A 224 5.59 -18.10 -0.86
N VAL A 225 4.26 -18.08 -0.83
CA VAL A 225 3.46 -17.91 0.39
C VAL A 225 2.72 -19.21 0.72
N ARG A 226 2.69 -19.59 1.99
CA ARG A 226 1.93 -20.78 2.40
C ARG A 226 0.44 -20.48 2.30
N VAL A 227 -0.26 -21.27 1.49
CA VAL A 227 -1.72 -21.23 1.37
C VAL A 227 -2.28 -22.59 1.76
N ASP A 228 -3.03 -22.64 2.85
CA ASP A 228 -3.77 -23.82 3.28
C ASP A 228 -5.25 -23.64 2.86
N GLY A 229 -5.88 -24.71 2.35
CA GLY A 229 -7.28 -24.67 1.89
C GLY A 229 -7.42 -24.27 0.41
N ASP A 230 -8.42 -23.45 0.10
CA ASP A 230 -8.78 -23.07 -1.27
C ASP A 230 -7.80 -22.02 -1.83
N ARG A 231 -6.85 -22.48 -2.67
CA ARG A 231 -5.88 -21.60 -3.33
C ARG A 231 -6.50 -20.72 -4.42
N GLU A 232 -7.63 -21.11 -5.00
CA GLU A 232 -8.30 -20.30 -6.02
C GLU A 232 -8.79 -18.98 -5.42
N VAL A 233 -9.36 -19.02 -4.21
CA VAL A 233 -9.81 -17.80 -3.50
C VAL A 233 -8.64 -16.85 -3.23
N ALA A 234 -7.46 -17.36 -2.84
CA ALA A 234 -6.29 -16.53 -2.61
C ALA A 234 -5.81 -15.83 -3.90
N GLU A 235 -5.88 -16.52 -5.04
CA GLU A 235 -5.54 -15.95 -6.34
C GLU A 235 -6.58 -14.92 -6.81
N GLN A 236 -7.88 -15.20 -6.61
CA GLN A 236 -8.96 -14.26 -6.90
C GLN A 236 -8.80 -12.94 -6.13
N ILE A 237 -8.37 -12.98 -4.85
CA ILE A 237 -8.09 -11.78 -4.06
C ILE A 237 -6.99 -10.93 -4.72
N ARG A 238 -5.86 -11.57 -5.09
CA ARG A 238 -4.73 -10.89 -5.74
C ARG A 238 -5.12 -10.24 -7.06
N GLN A 239 -5.96 -10.91 -7.85
CA GLN A 239 -6.43 -10.41 -9.14
C GLN A 239 -7.48 -9.32 -8.99
N TRP A 240 -8.34 -9.40 -7.97
CA TRP A 240 -9.37 -8.40 -7.72
C TRP A 240 -8.78 -7.07 -7.25
N CYS A 241 -7.62 -7.08 -6.61
CA CYS A 241 -6.97 -5.92 -6.02
C CYS A 241 -5.94 -5.20 -6.90
N VAL A 242 -5.84 -5.48 -8.22
CA VAL A 242 -4.90 -4.77 -9.11
C VAL A 242 -5.18 -3.28 -9.10
N VAL A 243 -4.37 -2.54 -8.35
CA VAL A 243 -4.25 -1.08 -8.37
C VAL A 243 -3.06 -0.80 -9.29
N ASP A 244 -3.35 -0.25 -10.46
CA ASP A 244 -2.36 0.33 -11.37
C ASP A 244 -1.97 1.74 -10.90
#